data_AF-A0A1E5GHX5-F1
#
_entry.id   AF-A0A1E5GHX5-F1
#
_cell.length_a   1.000
_cell.length_b   1.000
_cell.length_c   1.000
_cell.angle_alpha   90.00
_cell.angle_beta   90.00
_cell.angle_gamma   90.00
#
_symmetry.space_group_name_H-M   'P 1'
#
loop_
_entity.id
_entity.type
_entity.pdbx_description
1 polymer ?
#
loop_
_entity_poly.entity_id
_entity_poly.type
_entity_poly.pdbx_seq_one_letter_code
_entity_poly.pdbx_strand_id
1 'polypeptide(L)'
;MKNLKIELESKVNPYKDDPSELLELWGKFAIHYENETLLNLEWDVASFIEWFAEKKEYLKVEIFPFSFTNSIAESRKLLFDKIDDFSNLQEQFAYEDQLTDYFMNHHFHLRGTTTPDFYIGLSPNGCGEISYYDNEKYYVYSFDMDRFLEETDKEIKQFLSTMTVNNENKEYFQETLAEYYSYMKSNN
;
A
#
# COMPACT_ATOMS: atom_id res chain seq x y z
N MET A 1 13.91 12.01 11.84
CA MET A 1 13.26 11.90 10.52
C MET A 1 11.75 11.93 10.73
N LYS A 2 10.96 12.37 9.75
CA LYS A 2 9.49 12.43 9.89
C LYS A 2 8.88 11.03 9.75
N ASN A 3 7.69 10.82 10.33
CA ASN A 3 7.08 9.49 10.44
C ASN A 3 5.76 9.42 9.69
N LEU A 4 5.64 8.39 8.84
CA LEU A 4 4.38 7.90 8.30
C LEU A 4 3.91 6.74 9.18
N LYS A 5 2.63 6.72 9.52
CA LYS A 5 2.03 5.71 10.40
C LYS A 5 0.72 5.22 9.84
N ILE A 6 0.49 3.92 10.02
CA ILE A 6 -0.79 3.27 9.79
C ILE A 6 -1.46 3.09 11.14
N GLU A 7 -2.76 3.32 11.21
CA GLU A 7 -3.60 3.01 12.37
C GLU A 7 -4.73 2.08 11.91
N LEU A 8 -4.90 0.97 12.63
CA LEU A 8 -5.91 -0.04 12.38
C LEU A 8 -6.75 -0.26 13.63
N GLU A 9 -8.06 -0.11 13.52
CA GLU A 9 -8.99 -0.33 14.64
C GLU A 9 -10.12 -1.27 14.23
N SER A 10 -10.36 -2.33 15.00
CA SER A 10 -11.53 -3.19 14.78
C SER A 10 -12.82 -2.40 14.92
N LYS A 11 -13.73 -2.53 13.95
CA LYS A 11 -15.06 -1.94 14.03
C LYS A 11 -16.11 -3.02 13.79
N VAL A 12 -17.32 -2.74 14.28
CA VAL A 12 -18.47 -3.59 13.95
C VAL A 12 -18.89 -3.28 12.53
N ASN A 13 -18.87 -4.28 11.64
CA ASN A 13 -19.36 -4.13 10.28
C ASN A 13 -20.81 -3.62 10.28
N PRO A 14 -21.12 -2.48 9.63
CA PRO A 14 -22.48 -1.94 9.55
C PRO A 14 -23.36 -2.65 8.49
N TYR A 15 -22.80 -3.48 7.61
CA TYR A 15 -23.46 -4.10 6.46
C TYR A 15 -23.76 -5.61 6.63
N LYS A 16 -23.94 -6.08 7.88
CA LYS A 16 -24.11 -7.51 8.24
C LYS A 16 -25.22 -8.28 7.52
N ASP A 17 -26.17 -7.58 6.90
CA ASP A 17 -27.35 -8.17 6.24
C ASP A 17 -27.15 -8.39 4.73
N ASP A 18 -26.03 -7.92 4.14
CA ASP A 18 -25.67 -8.19 2.75
C ASP A 18 -24.88 -9.52 2.69
N PRO A 19 -25.20 -10.47 1.80
CA PRO A 19 -24.44 -11.72 1.63
C PRO A 19 -23.02 -11.52 1.07
N SER A 20 -22.48 -10.30 1.09
CA SER A 20 -21.12 -10.01 0.64
C SER A 20 -20.12 -10.53 1.68
N GLU A 21 -19.68 -11.75 1.40
CA GLU A 21 -18.42 -12.36 1.78
C GLU A 21 -18.22 -12.58 3.29
N LEU A 22 -18.03 -13.85 3.63
CA LEU A 22 -17.99 -14.46 4.97
C LEU A 22 -17.12 -13.76 6.03
N LEU A 23 -16.35 -12.72 5.74
CA LEU A 23 -15.07 -12.52 6.40
C LEU A 23 -14.46 -11.12 6.31
N GLU A 24 -15.25 -10.06 6.10
CA GLU A 24 -14.70 -8.69 6.06
C GLU A 24 -14.00 -8.34 7.39
N LEU A 25 -12.69 -8.08 7.35
CA LEU A 25 -11.93 -7.51 8.47
C LEU A 25 -12.30 -6.03 8.56
N TRP A 26 -13.56 -5.75 8.88
CA TRP A 26 -14.08 -4.40 8.90
C TRP A 26 -13.43 -3.61 10.04
N GLY A 27 -12.83 -2.49 9.67
CA GLY A 27 -12.11 -1.67 10.62
C GLY A 27 -11.92 -0.26 10.12
N LYS A 28 -11.50 0.59 11.04
CA LYS A 28 -10.94 1.89 10.69
C LYS A 28 -9.55 1.65 10.13
N PHE A 29 -9.28 2.21 8.95
CA PHE A 29 -7.97 2.33 8.34
C PHE A 29 -7.61 3.81 8.24
N ALA A 30 -6.47 4.19 8.81
CA ALA A 30 -5.96 5.55 8.68
C ALA A 30 -4.47 5.60 8.37
N ILE A 31 -4.09 6.58 7.54
CA ILE A 31 -2.71 6.92 7.21
C ILE A 31 -2.43 8.31 7.78
N HIS A 32 -1.42 8.40 8.64
CA HIS A 32 -1.00 9.63 9.29
C HIS A 32 0.43 9.99 8.93
N TYR A 33 0.65 11.25 8.58
CA TYR A 33 1.98 11.82 8.43
C TYR A 33 2.18 12.92 9.46
N GLU A 34 3.03 12.69 10.46
CA GLU A 34 3.16 13.59 11.61
C GLU A 34 1.80 13.92 12.26
N ASN A 35 1.29 15.14 12.09
CA ASN A 35 0.01 15.61 12.63
C ASN A 35 -1.11 15.69 11.57
N GLU A 36 -0.82 15.26 10.34
CA GLU A 36 -1.75 15.31 9.21
C GLU A 36 -2.33 13.92 8.94
N THR A 37 -3.63 13.86 8.69
CA THR A 37 -4.33 12.63 8.31
C THR A 37 -4.48 12.62 6.80
N LEU A 38 -3.74 11.75 6.14
CA LEU A 38 -3.77 11.60 4.68
C LEU A 38 -4.98 10.79 4.23
N LEU A 39 -5.39 9.82 5.05
CA LEU A 39 -6.53 8.95 4.80
C LEU A 39 -7.14 8.51 6.13
N ASN A 40 -8.47 8.44 6.21
CA ASN A 40 -9.20 7.92 7.36
C ASN A 40 -10.60 7.48 6.93
N LEU A 41 -10.86 6.18 6.95
CA LEU A 41 -12.15 5.59 6.60
C LEU A 41 -12.37 4.29 7.35
N GLU A 42 -13.61 3.81 7.32
CA GLU A 42 -13.94 2.45 7.71
C GLU A 42 -14.11 1.60 6.45
N TRP A 43 -13.38 0.48 6.36
CA TRP A 43 -13.38 -0.42 5.21
C TRP A 43 -12.89 -1.81 5.61
N ASP A 44 -12.87 -2.74 4.66
CA ASP A 44 -12.15 -4.00 4.81
C ASP A 44 -10.64 -3.74 4.84
N VAL A 45 -10.02 -3.96 6.01
CA VAL A 45 -8.59 -3.72 6.19
C VAL A 45 -7.73 -4.87 5.65
N ALA A 46 -8.32 -6.02 5.31
CA ALA A 46 -7.59 -7.16 4.74
C ALA A 46 -6.83 -6.74 3.48
N SER A 47 -7.46 -5.93 2.62
CA SER A 47 -6.85 -5.37 1.40
C SER A 47 -5.51 -4.67 1.66
N PHE A 48 -5.39 -3.90 2.75
CA PHE A 48 -4.12 -3.27 3.10
C PHE A 48 -3.10 -4.27 3.65
N ILE A 49 -3.55 -5.20 4.50
CA ILE A 49 -2.67 -6.20 5.11
C ILE A 49 -2.04 -7.10 4.05
N GLU A 50 -2.84 -7.58 3.10
CA GLU A 50 -2.41 -8.40 1.96
C GLU A 50 -1.42 -7.63 1.08
N TRP A 51 -1.78 -6.40 0.68
CA TRP A 51 -0.88 -5.53 -0.09
C TRP A 51 0.45 -5.31 0.63
N PHE A 52 0.41 -4.96 1.91
CA PHE A 52 1.63 -4.70 2.67
C PHE A 52 2.48 -5.95 2.77
N ALA A 53 1.88 -7.12 3.04
CA ALA A 53 2.58 -8.39 3.10
C ALA A 53 3.30 -8.73 1.80
N GLU A 54 2.61 -8.56 0.67
CA GLU A 54 3.14 -8.85 -0.67
C GLU A 54 4.23 -7.87 -1.07
N LYS A 55 4.03 -6.57 -0.80
CA LYS A 55 4.90 -5.50 -1.33
C LYS A 55 6.05 -5.11 -0.43
N LYS A 56 6.07 -5.55 0.82
CA LYS A 56 7.07 -5.17 1.84
C LYS A 56 8.51 -5.25 1.39
N GLU A 57 8.92 -6.34 0.73
CA GLU A 57 10.32 -6.49 0.30
C GLU A 57 10.70 -5.48 -0.78
N TYR A 58 9.80 -5.18 -1.72
CA TYR A 58 10.01 -4.14 -2.71
C TYR A 58 10.15 -2.77 -2.03
N LEU A 59 9.24 -2.43 -1.11
CA LEU A 59 9.31 -1.18 -0.34
C LEU A 59 10.63 -1.01 0.42
N LYS A 60 11.23 -2.12 0.87
CA LYS A 60 12.47 -2.13 1.66
C LYS A 60 13.72 -1.88 0.82
N VAL A 61 13.77 -2.35 -0.43
CA VAL A 61 15.02 -2.39 -1.21
C VAL A 61 14.97 -1.67 -2.54
N GLU A 62 13.78 -1.45 -3.09
CA GLU A 62 13.62 -0.95 -4.45
C GLU A 62 13.64 0.59 -4.49
N ILE A 63 14.83 1.14 -4.75
CA ILE A 63 15.02 2.56 -4.99
C ILE A 63 14.41 2.92 -6.36
N PHE A 64 13.67 4.03 -6.41
CA PHE A 64 13.08 4.56 -7.65
C PHE A 64 14.12 4.63 -8.79
N PRO A 65 13.99 3.80 -9.85
CA PRO A 65 15.07 3.58 -10.81
C PRO A 65 15.03 4.52 -12.02
N PHE A 66 13.99 5.34 -12.15
CA PHE A 66 13.77 6.18 -13.34
C PHE A 66 14.26 7.61 -13.15
N SER A 67 14.20 8.40 -14.23
CA SER A 67 14.42 9.84 -14.16
C SER A 67 13.38 10.47 -13.24
N PHE A 68 13.81 10.83 -12.03
CA PHE A 68 12.96 11.36 -10.98
C PHE A 68 12.74 12.86 -11.17
N THR A 69 11.49 13.28 -11.03
CA THR A 69 11.12 14.70 -10.98
C THR A 69 10.94 15.13 -9.53
N ASN A 70 9.69 15.17 -9.05
CA ASN A 70 9.37 15.68 -7.72
C ASN A 70 8.85 14.58 -6.77
N SER A 71 8.17 13.57 -7.32
CA SER A 71 7.58 12.48 -6.56
C SER A 71 7.42 11.23 -7.42
N ILE A 72 7.24 10.09 -6.77
CA ILE A 72 6.91 8.81 -7.41
C ILE A 72 5.58 8.93 -8.18
N ALA A 73 4.55 9.53 -7.56
CA ALA A 73 3.23 9.71 -8.18
C ALA A 73 3.27 10.59 -9.44
N GLU A 74 4.01 11.71 -9.40
CA GLU A 74 4.17 12.57 -10.57
C GLU A 74 5.02 11.91 -11.64
N SER A 75 6.11 11.24 -11.23
CA SER A 75 6.98 10.52 -12.16
C SER A 75 6.20 9.44 -12.90
N ARG A 76 5.27 8.73 -12.26
CA ARG A 76 4.40 7.77 -12.95
C ARG A 76 3.72 8.40 -14.16
N LYS A 77 2.97 9.48 -13.94
CA LYS A 77 2.23 10.14 -15.02
C LYS A 77 3.18 10.54 -16.16
N LEU A 78 4.27 11.22 -15.83
CA LEU A 78 5.22 11.71 -16.83
C LEU A 78 5.96 10.60 -17.58
N LEU A 79 6.17 9.44 -16.95
CA LEU A 79 6.81 8.29 -17.58
C LEU A 79 5.86 7.57 -18.53
N PHE A 80 4.58 7.41 -18.16
CA PHE A 80 3.55 6.85 -19.03
C PHE A 80 3.19 7.80 -20.19
N ASP A 81 3.18 9.12 -19.98
CA ASP A 81 2.95 10.12 -21.03
C ASP A 81 4.02 10.06 -22.15
N LYS A 82 5.21 9.51 -21.87
CA LYS A 82 6.31 9.36 -22.84
C LYS A 82 6.23 8.09 -23.69
N ILE A 83 5.29 7.19 -23.42
CA ILE A 83 5.16 5.92 -24.15
C ILE A 83 4.91 6.19 -25.65
N ASP A 84 4.19 7.25 -25.98
CA ASP A 84 3.89 7.64 -27.37
C ASP A 84 5.11 8.22 -28.13
N ASP A 85 6.21 8.54 -27.44
CA ASP A 85 7.43 9.08 -28.06
C ASP A 85 8.30 8.00 -28.71
N PHE A 86 8.02 6.72 -28.45
CA PHE A 86 8.80 5.60 -29.00
C PHE A 86 8.46 5.34 -30.46
N SER A 87 9.47 5.36 -31.34
CA SER A 87 9.30 4.97 -32.75
C SER A 87 9.25 3.45 -32.97
N ASN A 88 9.71 2.67 -31.99
CA ASN A 88 9.78 1.21 -32.05
C ASN A 88 8.77 0.60 -31.07
N LEU A 89 7.77 -0.11 -31.59
CA LEU A 89 6.71 -0.74 -30.80
C LEU A 89 7.25 -1.77 -29.80
N GLN A 90 8.33 -2.49 -30.13
CA GLN A 90 8.89 -3.48 -29.20
C GLN A 90 9.57 -2.80 -28.01
N GLU A 91 10.26 -1.69 -28.24
CA GLU A 91 10.85 -0.87 -27.16
C GLU A 91 9.77 -0.23 -26.31
N GLN A 92 8.68 0.22 -26.94
CA GLN A 92 7.51 0.76 -26.26
C GLN A 92 6.91 -0.26 -25.29
N PHE A 93 6.60 -1.48 -25.75
CA PHE A 93 6.03 -2.52 -24.89
C PHE A 93 6.98 -2.91 -23.76
N ALA A 94 8.27 -3.07 -24.03
CA ALA A 94 9.24 -3.40 -22.99
C ALA A 94 9.35 -2.30 -21.92
N TYR A 95 9.27 -1.03 -22.32
CA TYR A 95 9.26 0.09 -21.41
C TYR A 95 7.96 0.18 -20.60
N GLU A 96 6.80 -0.04 -21.22
CA GLU A 96 5.50 -0.08 -20.55
C GLU A 96 5.42 -1.20 -19.51
N ASP A 97 5.90 -2.40 -19.84
CA ASP A 97 5.98 -3.54 -18.91
C ASP A 97 6.85 -3.17 -17.70
N GLN A 98 8.04 -2.58 -17.94
CA GLN A 98 8.94 -2.14 -16.87
C GLN A 98 8.29 -1.11 -15.93
N LEU A 99 7.58 -0.12 -16.48
CA LEU A 99 6.87 0.87 -15.67
C LEU A 99 5.75 0.20 -14.88
N THR A 100 4.97 -0.67 -15.52
CA THR A 100 3.83 -1.36 -14.91
C THR A 100 4.28 -2.22 -13.73
N ASP A 101 5.32 -3.02 -13.92
CA ASP A 101 5.89 -3.87 -12.88
C ASP A 101 6.34 -3.05 -11.67
N TYR A 102 7.09 -1.97 -11.91
CA TYR A 102 7.54 -1.07 -10.83
C TYR A 102 6.35 -0.46 -10.10
N PHE A 103 5.45 0.22 -10.83
CA PHE A 103 4.39 0.99 -10.20
C PHE A 103 3.35 0.09 -9.52
N MET A 104 3.13 -1.14 -9.98
CA MET A 104 2.26 -2.10 -9.31
C MET A 104 2.78 -2.48 -7.91
N ASN A 105 4.09 -2.56 -7.71
CA ASN A 105 4.68 -2.88 -6.40
C ASN A 105 4.62 -1.72 -5.41
N HIS A 106 4.45 -0.50 -5.91
CA HIS A 106 4.48 0.73 -5.11
C HIS A 106 3.11 1.41 -5.04
N HIS A 107 2.12 0.91 -5.77
CA HIS A 107 0.76 1.44 -5.81
C HIS A 107 -0.10 0.81 -4.72
N PHE A 108 -0.76 1.65 -3.95
CA PHE A 108 -1.75 1.26 -2.95
C PHE A 108 -3.06 2.01 -3.18
N HIS A 109 -4.15 1.27 -3.23
CA HIS A 109 -5.51 1.80 -3.29
C HIS A 109 -6.47 0.85 -2.59
N LEU A 110 -7.42 1.39 -1.82
CA LEU A 110 -8.44 0.58 -1.18
C LEU A 110 -9.54 0.24 -2.18
N ARG A 111 -9.62 -1.04 -2.54
CA ARG A 111 -10.56 -1.57 -3.52
C ARG A 111 -12.00 -1.14 -3.20
N GLY A 112 -12.71 -0.62 -4.21
CA GLY A 112 -14.12 -0.24 -4.08
C GLY A 112 -14.36 1.12 -3.41
N THR A 113 -13.30 1.89 -3.17
CA THR A 113 -13.40 3.23 -2.58
C THR A 113 -13.07 4.32 -3.60
N THR A 114 -13.41 5.58 -3.31
CA THR A 114 -12.98 6.75 -4.09
C THR A 114 -11.73 7.39 -3.51
N THR A 115 -10.92 6.62 -2.77
CA THR A 115 -9.70 7.14 -2.14
C THR A 115 -8.63 7.44 -3.19
N PRO A 116 -7.69 8.36 -2.91
CA PRO A 116 -6.58 8.61 -3.83
C PRO A 116 -5.74 7.35 -4.09
N ASP A 117 -5.13 7.28 -5.27
CA ASP A 117 -4.06 6.32 -5.55
C ASP A 117 -2.78 6.77 -4.85
N PHE A 118 -2.35 6.01 -3.84
CA PHE A 118 -1.10 6.26 -3.13
C PHE A 118 0.05 5.52 -3.81
N TYR A 119 1.18 6.20 -3.91
CA TYR A 119 2.46 5.60 -4.30
C TYR A 119 3.41 5.66 -3.11
N ILE A 120 3.83 4.50 -2.62
CA ILE A 120 4.70 4.36 -1.44
C ILE A 120 5.97 3.66 -1.90
N GLY A 121 7.15 4.23 -1.62
CA GLY A 121 8.42 3.64 -2.05
C GLY A 121 9.65 4.40 -1.58
N LEU A 122 10.82 3.98 -2.05
CA LEU A 122 12.08 4.68 -1.80
C LEU A 122 12.36 5.68 -2.93
N SER A 123 12.48 6.95 -2.58
CA SER A 123 12.96 7.98 -3.50
C SER A 123 14.44 7.78 -3.87
N PRO A 124 14.98 8.45 -4.91
CA PRO A 124 16.37 8.22 -5.37
C PRO A 124 17.47 8.47 -4.34
N ASN A 125 17.18 9.23 -3.29
CA ASN A 125 18.12 9.48 -2.19
C ASN A 125 18.04 8.42 -1.07
N GLY A 126 17.20 7.39 -1.22
CA GLY A 126 16.99 6.33 -0.23
C GLY A 126 16.02 6.70 0.91
N CYS A 127 15.38 7.87 0.87
CA CYS A 127 14.32 8.20 1.82
C CYS A 127 13.00 7.58 1.40
N GLY A 128 12.21 7.11 2.36
CA GLY A 128 10.82 6.70 2.11
C GLY A 128 9.98 7.89 1.64
N GLU A 129 9.06 7.64 0.73
CA GLU A 129 8.12 8.61 0.18
C GLU A 129 6.73 7.99 0.09
N ILE A 130 5.71 8.77 0.47
CA ILE A 130 4.33 8.55 0.06
C ILE A 130 3.88 9.77 -0.75
N SER A 131 3.35 9.53 -1.93
CA SER A 131 2.82 10.57 -2.80
C SER A 131 1.52 10.16 -3.48
N TYR A 132 0.66 11.13 -3.73
CA TYR A 132 -0.62 10.92 -4.40
C TYR A 132 -1.05 12.19 -5.13
N TYR A 133 -1.96 12.03 -6.10
CA TYR A 133 -2.56 13.14 -6.82
C TYR A 133 -3.99 13.35 -6.32
N ASP A 134 -4.30 14.57 -5.88
CA ASP A 134 -5.65 14.96 -5.48
C ASP A 134 -5.87 16.45 -5.76
N ASN A 135 -7.11 16.82 -6.13
CA ASN A 135 -7.50 18.22 -6.37
C ASN A 135 -6.49 19.00 -7.24
N GLU A 136 -6.10 18.39 -8.37
CA GLU A 136 -5.15 18.94 -9.35
C GLU A 136 -3.72 19.17 -8.86
N LYS A 137 -3.33 18.56 -7.73
CA LYS A 137 -2.02 18.74 -7.11
C LYS A 137 -1.42 17.40 -6.67
N TYR A 138 -0.10 17.32 -6.74
CA TYR A 138 0.67 16.23 -6.14
C TYR A 138 1.02 16.57 -4.69
N TYR A 139 0.67 15.67 -3.79
CA TYR A 139 1.08 15.70 -2.40
C TYR A 139 2.24 14.73 -2.21
N VAL A 140 3.26 15.15 -1.45
CA VAL A 140 4.52 14.41 -1.32
C VAL A 140 5.00 14.50 0.11
N TYR A 141 5.22 13.35 0.74
CA TYR A 141 5.64 13.25 2.12
C TYR A 141 6.81 12.28 2.26
N SER A 142 7.97 12.79 2.67
CA SER A 142 9.15 11.95 2.93
C SER A 142 9.17 11.46 4.37
N PHE A 143 9.49 10.19 4.58
CA PHE A 143 9.51 9.52 5.87
C PHE A 143 10.65 8.49 5.99
N ASP A 144 10.78 7.92 7.18
CA ASP A 144 11.71 6.82 7.47
C ASP A 144 11.10 5.46 7.10
N MET A 145 11.59 4.86 6.00
CA MET A 145 11.05 3.61 5.47
C MET A 145 11.21 2.45 6.46
N ASP A 146 12.39 2.27 7.05
CA ASP A 146 12.64 1.17 7.99
C ASP A 146 11.70 1.26 9.20
N ARG A 147 11.54 2.47 9.73
CA ARG A 147 10.60 2.72 10.82
C ARG A 147 9.15 2.48 10.41
N PHE A 148 8.74 2.93 9.22
CA PHE A 148 7.40 2.69 8.70
C PHE A 148 7.09 1.20 8.59
N LEU A 149 8.03 0.41 8.05
CA LEU A 149 7.86 -1.04 7.92
C LEU A 149 7.73 -1.72 9.29
N GLU A 150 8.58 -1.35 10.26
CA GLU A 150 8.56 -1.91 11.61
C GLU A 150 7.28 -1.53 12.39
N GLU A 151 6.86 -0.27 12.32
CA GLU A 151 5.65 0.21 12.99
C GLU A 151 4.39 -0.38 12.36
N THR A 152 4.34 -0.52 11.03
CA THR A 152 3.22 -1.14 10.31
C THR A 152 3.09 -2.63 10.66
N ASP A 153 4.20 -3.37 10.73
CA ASP A 153 4.17 -4.77 11.22
C ASP A 153 3.59 -4.89 12.63
N LYS A 154 3.97 -3.99 13.53
CA LYS A 154 3.48 -3.99 14.91
C LYS A 154 2.00 -3.70 14.95
N GLU A 155 1.55 -2.71 14.19
CA GLU A 155 0.15 -2.32 14.09
C GLU A 155 -0.71 -3.46 13.55
N ILE A 156 -0.28 -4.10 12.46
CA ILE A 156 -0.97 -5.26 11.87
C ILE A 156 -1.08 -6.40 12.89
N LYS A 157 0.01 -6.76 13.57
CA LYS A 157 -0.01 -7.80 14.61
C LYS A 157 -0.94 -7.45 15.77
N GLN A 158 -0.92 -6.20 16.21
CA GLN A 158 -1.81 -5.72 17.27
C GLN A 158 -3.27 -5.80 16.83
N PHE A 159 -3.61 -5.30 15.64
CA PHE A 159 -4.94 -5.38 15.07
C PHE A 159 -5.45 -6.82 14.99
N LEU A 160 -4.67 -7.73 14.42
CA LEU A 160 -5.03 -9.14 14.26
C LEU A 160 -5.22 -9.83 15.62
N SER A 161 -4.50 -9.41 16.67
CA SER A 161 -4.70 -9.94 18.03
C SER A 161 -6.03 -9.55 18.66
N THR A 162 -6.69 -8.50 18.16
CA THR A 162 -8.01 -8.07 18.61
C THR A 162 -9.15 -8.80 17.89
N MET A 163 -8.86 -9.47 16.78
CA MET A 163 -9.87 -10.20 16.01
C MET A 163 -10.29 -11.49 16.72
N THR A 164 -11.61 -11.69 16.84
CA THR A 164 -12.16 -12.95 17.36
C THR A 164 -12.38 -13.92 16.21
N VAL A 165 -11.55 -14.97 16.14
CA VAL A 165 -11.70 -16.04 15.14
C VAL A 165 -12.82 -16.98 15.58
N ASN A 166 -13.94 -16.99 14.86
CA ASN A 166 -14.98 -18.01 15.01
C ASN A 166 -14.75 -19.16 14.00
N ASN A 167 -15.46 -20.28 14.15
CA ASN A 167 -15.24 -21.48 13.32
C ASN A 167 -15.52 -21.26 11.83
N GLU A 168 -16.36 -20.29 11.49
CA GLU A 168 -16.73 -19.95 10.09
C GLU A 168 -15.59 -19.22 9.38
N ASN A 169 -14.76 -18.50 10.14
CA ASN A 169 -13.78 -17.56 9.63
C ASN A 169 -12.34 -18.04 9.82
N LYS A 170 -12.18 -19.24 10.39
CA LYS A 170 -10.90 -19.77 10.85
C LYS A 170 -9.95 -20.12 9.72
N GLU A 171 -10.45 -20.70 8.63
CA GLU A 171 -9.61 -21.17 7.52
C GLU A 171 -9.02 -19.98 6.74
N TYR A 172 -9.84 -19.01 6.34
CA TYR A 172 -9.36 -17.78 5.70
C TYR A 172 -8.48 -16.93 6.62
N PHE A 173 -8.87 -16.74 7.89
CA PHE A 173 -7.99 -16.03 8.83
C PHE A 173 -6.65 -16.75 8.99
N GLN A 174 -6.66 -18.09 8.95
CA GLN A 174 -5.42 -18.87 8.89
C GLN A 174 -4.68 -18.71 7.57
N GLU A 175 -5.35 -18.53 6.43
CA GLU A 175 -4.75 -18.26 5.12
C GLU A 175 -4.14 -16.85 5.05
N THR A 176 -4.88 -15.78 5.32
CA THR A 176 -4.33 -14.40 5.34
C THR A 176 -3.21 -14.26 6.37
N LEU A 177 -3.36 -14.86 7.56
CA LEU A 177 -2.26 -14.93 8.52
C LEU A 177 -1.12 -15.81 8.00
N ALA A 178 -1.39 -16.94 7.34
CA ALA A 178 -0.36 -17.81 6.82
C ALA A 178 0.40 -17.12 5.69
N GLU A 179 -0.25 -16.37 4.82
CA GLU A 179 0.36 -15.54 3.79
C GLU A 179 1.25 -14.49 4.47
N TYR A 180 0.68 -13.66 5.36
CA TYR A 180 1.45 -12.66 6.11
C TYR A 180 2.64 -13.28 6.85
N TYR A 181 2.44 -14.38 7.59
CA TYR A 181 3.51 -15.06 8.33
C TYR A 181 4.47 -15.86 7.44
N SER A 182 4.05 -16.32 6.27
CA SER A 182 4.91 -17.02 5.31
C SER A 182 5.92 -16.04 4.71
N TYR A 183 5.45 -14.86 4.30
CA TYR A 183 6.31 -13.75 3.86
C TYR A 183 7.27 -13.30 4.98
N MET A 184 6.80 -13.26 6.23
CA MET A 184 7.65 -12.94 7.38
C MET A 184 8.70 -14.04 7.71
N LYS A 185 8.44 -15.30 7.37
CA LYS A 185 9.34 -16.44 7.65
C LYS A 185 10.34 -16.72 6.53
N SER A 186 10.01 -16.41 5.28
CA SER A 186 10.93 -16.55 4.15
C SER A 186 12.10 -15.55 4.19
N ASN A 187 12.00 -14.50 5.01
CA ASN A 187 12.93 -13.36 5.03
C ASN A 187 13.69 -13.20 6.37
N ASN A 188 13.76 -14.25 7.19
CA ASN A 188 14.66 -14.38 8.35
C ASN A 188 15.72 -15.47 8.11
#